data_AF-A0A8T0IVP4-F1
#
_entry.id   AF-A0A8T0IVP4-F1
#
_cell.length_a   1.000
_cell.length_b   1.000
_cell.length_c   1.000
_cell.angle_alpha   90.00
_cell.angle_beta   90.00
_cell.angle_gamma   90.00
#
_symmetry.space_group_name_H-M   'P 1'
#
loop_
_entity.id
_entity.type
_entity.pdbx_description
1 polymer ?
#
loop_
_entity_poly.entity_id
_entity_poly.type
_entity_poly.pdbx_seq_one_letter_code
_entity_poly.pdbx_strand_id
1 'polypeptide(L)'
;MRVVALQQGYHCNGVEGRSRGGAGAALGGASPMASCSGMCRAQVSLVSPLVSRRGSDWYGGELAQGRVGQLGSRGRSRGMGMPRAMLQWNRKPELAGEVPRVVVITSGKGGVGKTTTTANLGMCLARLNFKVVAIDADVGLRNLDLLLGLENRVNYTAMEVLNGECRLDQALIRDKRWTNFELLCINKPRYKMPLGFGGKALTWLVDALKKRPEGQPHFILIDCPAGIDAGFITAITPAQEAILVTTPDITSLRDADRVTGLLECDGIKDIKMVVNRVRSDMIKGEDMMSVLDVQEMLGLPLLGVIPEDSEVIKSTNRGYPLVLKNPPTLAGLALEQMAWRLVEKDSMKAVMIEEAPPKRGFLQGLMGGK
;
A
#
# COMPACT_ATOMS: atom_id res chain seq x y z
N MET A 1 23.25 5.87 6.41
CA MET A 1 22.27 4.83 6.81
C MET A 1 21.10 4.86 5.84
N ARG A 2 20.75 3.73 5.23
CA ARG A 2 19.51 3.58 4.45
C ARG A 2 18.64 2.53 5.12
N VAL A 3 17.38 2.85 5.37
CA VAL A 3 16.35 1.83 5.62
C VAL A 3 15.72 1.51 4.27
N VAL A 4 15.83 0.26 3.84
CA VAL A 4 15.17 -0.23 2.63
C VAL A 4 14.20 -1.31 3.08
N ALA A 5 12.93 -1.16 2.71
CA ALA A 5 11.98 -2.26 2.82
C ALA A 5 12.37 -3.31 1.77
N LEU A 6 12.89 -4.45 2.21
CA LEU A 6 13.26 -5.54 1.31
C LEU A 6 12.03 -6.41 1.04
N GLN A 7 11.74 -6.63 -0.25
CA GLN A 7 10.80 -7.65 -0.69
C GLN A 7 11.41 -9.02 -0.39
N GLN A 8 10.73 -9.87 0.39
CA GLN A 8 11.16 -11.26 0.51
C GLN A 8 11.00 -11.92 -0.87
N GLY A 9 12.12 -12.24 -1.50
CA GLY A 9 12.10 -13.14 -2.65
C GLY A 9 11.70 -14.52 -2.15
N TYR A 10 10.59 -15.05 -2.66
CA TYR A 10 10.22 -16.44 -2.47
C TYR A 10 11.32 -17.35 -3.05
N HIS A 11 12.13 -17.94 -2.17
CA HIS A 11 12.96 -19.08 -2.54
C HIS A 11 12.07 -20.33 -2.56
N CYS A 12 11.68 -20.78 -3.74
CA CYS A 12 11.26 -22.17 -3.91
C CYS A 12 12.51 -23.05 -3.86
N ASN A 13 12.60 -23.88 -2.82
CA ASN A 13 13.53 -25.00 -2.74
C ASN A 13 13.26 -25.98 -3.88
N GLY A 14 14.31 -26.40 -4.58
CA GLY A 14 14.25 -27.48 -5.55
C GLY A 14 15.52 -27.62 -6.37
N VAL A 15 16.44 -28.47 -5.89
CA VAL A 15 17.14 -29.56 -6.58
C VAL A 15 18.56 -29.74 -6.04
N GLU A 16 18.85 -31.00 -5.72
CA GLU A 16 20.00 -31.61 -5.06
C GLU A 16 21.37 -31.30 -5.68
N GLY A 17 22.43 -31.39 -4.86
CA GLY A 17 23.74 -31.81 -5.37
C GLY A 17 25.01 -31.31 -4.65
N ARG A 18 25.52 -32.15 -3.75
CA ARG A 18 26.94 -32.38 -3.39
C ARG A 18 27.70 -31.44 -2.42
N SER A 19 27.82 -31.99 -1.21
CA SER A 19 28.99 -32.09 -0.30
C SER A 19 30.32 -31.40 -0.61
N ARG A 20 30.84 -30.74 0.45
CA ARG A 20 32.22 -30.66 1.03
C ARG A 20 32.29 -29.28 1.72
N GLY A 21 32.38 -29.12 3.04
CA GLY A 21 33.33 -29.67 4.00
C GLY A 21 34.38 -28.57 4.32
N GLY A 22 34.38 -28.02 5.55
CA GLY A 22 35.44 -27.11 6.00
C GLY A 22 35.04 -26.14 7.12
N ALA A 23 35.72 -26.23 8.25
CA ALA A 23 35.51 -25.52 9.51
C ALA A 23 36.45 -24.30 9.69
N GLY A 24 36.21 -23.48 10.73
CA GLY A 24 37.16 -22.51 11.31
C GLY A 24 36.63 -21.07 11.39
N ALA A 25 36.25 -20.58 12.58
CA ALA A 25 37.05 -19.74 13.50
C ALA A 25 37.20 -18.27 13.01
N ALA A 26 36.56 -17.26 13.60
CA ALA A 26 36.76 -16.61 14.91
C ALA A 26 37.68 -15.36 14.87
N LEU A 27 37.12 -14.26 15.41
CA LEU A 27 37.76 -13.12 16.11
C LEU A 27 38.41 -11.95 15.32
N GLY A 28 37.82 -10.76 15.52
CA GLY A 28 38.45 -9.69 16.32
C GLY A 28 39.10 -8.50 15.59
N GLY A 29 38.76 -7.28 16.02
CA GLY A 29 39.74 -6.18 16.09
C GLY A 29 39.37 -4.82 15.47
N ALA A 30 38.83 -3.94 16.31
CA ALA A 30 39.17 -2.51 16.48
C ALA A 30 39.23 -1.51 15.29
N SER A 31 38.45 -0.43 15.47
CA SER A 31 38.55 0.88 14.82
C SER A 31 39.88 1.59 15.09
N PRO A 32 40.23 2.63 14.30
CA PRO A 32 40.03 3.98 14.83
C PRO A 32 39.49 5.02 13.83
N MET A 33 38.92 6.08 14.41
CA MET A 33 38.37 7.27 13.76
C MET A 33 39.42 8.05 12.94
N ALA A 34 39.00 8.59 11.80
CA ALA A 34 39.62 9.78 11.20
C ALA A 34 38.54 10.63 10.53
N SER A 35 38.54 11.91 10.90
CA SER A 35 37.74 12.99 10.35
C SER A 35 38.14 13.32 8.92
N CYS A 36 37.17 13.59 8.04
CA CYS A 36 37.35 14.58 6.97
C CYS A 36 36.03 14.96 6.31
N SER A 37 35.85 16.27 6.25
CA SER A 37 34.86 17.04 5.51
C SER A 37 34.85 16.70 4.01
N GLY A 38 33.66 16.61 3.43
CA GLY A 38 33.49 16.44 1.99
C GLY A 38 32.04 16.33 1.59
N MET A 39 31.49 17.43 1.05
CA MET A 39 30.18 17.49 0.40
C MET A 39 30.01 16.37 -0.62
N CYS A 40 28.99 15.52 -0.45
CA CYS A 40 28.60 14.52 -1.44
C CYS A 40 27.09 14.59 -1.72
N ARG A 41 26.77 14.79 -3.00
CA ARG A 41 25.41 14.85 -3.57
C ARG A 41 24.62 13.58 -3.27
N ALA A 42 23.40 13.74 -2.76
CA ALA A 42 22.51 12.64 -2.43
C ALA A 42 21.69 12.19 -3.66
N GLN A 43 21.76 10.91 -4.00
CA GLN A 43 20.73 10.21 -4.77
C GLN A 43 20.03 9.21 -3.84
N VAL A 44 18.70 9.34 -3.74
CA VAL A 44 17.83 8.34 -3.14
C VAL A 44 17.60 7.26 -4.19
N SER A 45 18.08 6.04 -3.95
CA SER A 45 17.73 4.89 -4.78
C SER A 45 16.69 4.05 -4.03
N LEU A 46 15.42 4.41 -4.21
CA LEU A 46 14.40 3.37 -4.39
C LEU A 46 14.68 2.75 -5.75
N VAL A 47 14.62 1.42 -5.87
CA VAL A 47 14.88 0.73 -7.13
C VAL A 47 13.93 1.30 -8.19
N SER A 48 14.46 2.18 -9.03
CA SER A 48 13.76 2.80 -10.14
C SER A 48 13.93 1.87 -11.34
N PRO A 49 12.86 1.34 -11.96
CA PRO A 49 13.00 0.79 -13.28
C PRO A 49 13.30 1.95 -14.21
N LEU A 50 14.49 1.93 -14.82
CA LEU A 50 14.80 2.72 -16.00
C LEU A 50 13.65 2.55 -17.01
N VAL A 51 12.79 3.56 -17.12
CA VAL A 51 11.81 3.68 -18.19
C VAL A 51 12.60 3.88 -19.47
N SER A 52 12.86 2.77 -20.16
CA SER A 52 13.30 2.78 -21.55
C SER A 52 12.16 3.35 -22.38
N ARG A 53 12.29 4.62 -22.79
CA ARG A 53 11.49 5.25 -23.84
C ARG A 53 11.52 4.38 -25.09
N ARG A 54 10.43 3.68 -25.38
CA ARG A 54 9.93 3.42 -26.73
C ARG A 54 8.42 3.21 -26.60
N GLY A 55 7.68 4.11 -27.24
CA GLY A 55 6.23 4.07 -27.26
C GLY A 55 5.72 2.81 -27.94
N SER A 56 4.51 2.43 -27.54
CA SER A 56 3.55 1.84 -28.45
C SER A 56 2.20 1.80 -27.76
N ASP A 57 1.27 2.48 -28.41
CA ASP A 57 -0.17 2.45 -28.22
C ASP A 57 -0.70 1.01 -28.13
N TRP A 58 -1.59 0.77 -27.18
CA TRP A 58 -2.45 -0.41 -27.10
C TRP A 58 -3.66 0.01 -26.23
N TYR A 59 -4.90 0.15 -26.70
CA TYR A 59 -5.63 -0.63 -27.71
C TYR A 59 -6.74 0.18 -28.39
N GLY A 60 -6.87 -0.05 -29.70
CA GLY A 60 -8.08 0.12 -30.51
C GLY A 60 -7.77 -0.31 -31.95
N GLY A 61 -8.39 -1.39 -32.45
CA GLY A 61 -8.39 -1.71 -33.88
C GLY A 61 -8.13 -3.16 -34.26
N GLU A 62 -9.06 -3.71 -35.02
CA GLU A 62 -9.15 -5.04 -35.62
C GLU A 62 -8.13 -5.36 -36.74
N LEU A 63 -8.07 -6.66 -37.08
CA LEU A 63 -7.73 -7.28 -38.37
C LEU A 63 -6.27 -7.19 -38.89
N ALA A 64 -5.60 -8.35 -38.96
CA ALA A 64 -5.31 -9.04 -40.23
C ALA A 64 -4.25 -10.15 -40.05
N GLN A 65 -4.56 -11.33 -40.60
CA GLN A 65 -3.65 -12.46 -40.77
C GLN A 65 -2.52 -12.11 -41.74
N GLY A 66 -1.28 -12.49 -41.42
CA GLY A 66 -0.12 -12.27 -42.30
C GLY A 66 1.14 -13.06 -41.92
N ARG A 67 1.29 -14.20 -42.59
CA ARG A 67 2.45 -15.10 -42.82
C ARG A 67 3.80 -14.82 -42.13
N VAL A 68 4.28 -15.90 -41.51
CA VAL A 68 5.66 -16.16 -41.05
C VAL A 68 6.64 -16.18 -42.23
N GLY A 69 7.73 -15.40 -42.11
CA GLY A 69 8.90 -15.46 -42.98
C GLY A 69 10.16 -15.69 -42.15
N GLN A 70 10.76 -16.87 -42.30
CA GLN A 70 12.07 -17.22 -41.75
C GLN A 70 13.17 -16.44 -42.47
N LEU A 71 14.14 -15.89 -41.72
CA LEU A 71 15.51 -15.76 -42.20
C LEU A 71 16.48 -15.82 -41.03
N GLY A 72 17.32 -16.84 -41.06
CA GLY A 72 18.38 -17.06 -40.09
C GLY A 72 19.66 -16.34 -40.47
N SER A 73 20.41 -15.91 -39.45
CA SER A 73 21.84 -15.70 -39.56
C SER A 73 22.50 -16.02 -38.22
N ARG A 74 23.33 -17.06 -38.24
CA ARG A 74 24.13 -17.56 -37.12
C ARG A 74 25.23 -16.55 -36.78
N GLY A 75 25.18 -15.98 -35.58
CA GLY A 75 26.29 -15.28 -34.95
C GLY A 75 26.49 -15.80 -33.53
N ARG A 76 27.50 -16.63 -33.30
CA ARG A 76 27.89 -17.10 -31.96
C ARG A 76 28.64 -15.98 -31.22
N SER A 77 27.92 -15.15 -30.47
CA SER A 77 28.52 -14.37 -29.39
C SER A 77 28.36 -15.13 -28.08
N ARG A 78 29.48 -15.55 -27.48
CA ARG A 78 29.55 -15.99 -26.08
C ARG A 78 29.24 -14.78 -25.18
N GLY A 79 27.96 -14.50 -24.99
CA GLY A 79 27.49 -13.52 -24.02
C GLY A 79 27.59 -14.13 -22.62
N MET A 80 28.41 -13.52 -21.76
CA MET A 80 28.32 -13.67 -20.30
C MET A 80 26.84 -13.73 -19.90
N GLY A 81 26.44 -14.83 -19.25
CA GLY A 81 25.09 -14.99 -18.74
C GLY A 81 24.77 -13.79 -17.85
N MET A 82 23.85 -12.93 -18.30
CA MET A 82 23.27 -11.92 -17.43
C MET A 82 22.66 -12.64 -16.22
N PRO A 83 22.94 -12.20 -14.98
CA PRO A 83 22.25 -12.73 -13.82
C PRO A 83 20.76 -12.58 -14.05
N ARG A 84 20.06 -13.71 -14.02
CA ARG A 84 18.63 -13.87 -14.33
C ARG A 84 17.77 -13.31 -13.19
N ALA A 85 17.99 -12.05 -12.81
CA ALA A 85 17.01 -11.27 -12.05
C ALA A 85 16.00 -10.68 -13.04
N MET A 86 15.31 -11.57 -13.75
CA MET A 86 14.13 -11.20 -14.52
C MET A 86 13.01 -10.98 -13.48
N LEU A 87 12.96 -9.75 -12.98
CA LEU A 87 11.89 -9.16 -12.17
C LEU A 87 10.52 -9.77 -12.57
N GLN A 88 9.84 -10.40 -11.60
CA GLN A 88 8.58 -11.15 -11.73
C GLN A 88 7.35 -10.28 -12.12
N TRP A 89 7.46 -9.44 -13.14
CA TRP A 89 6.39 -8.49 -13.53
C TRP A 89 5.36 -9.07 -14.51
N ASN A 90 5.32 -10.38 -14.71
CA ASN A 90 4.36 -11.04 -15.61
C ASN A 90 3.26 -11.85 -14.90
N ARG A 91 3.20 -11.82 -13.57
CA ARG A 91 2.17 -12.51 -12.80
C ARG A 91 1.22 -11.51 -12.18
N LYS A 92 -0.09 -11.74 -12.24
CA LYS A 92 -1.08 -11.02 -11.42
C LYS A 92 -1.10 -11.62 -10.02
N PRO A 93 -1.28 -10.83 -8.95
CA PRO A 93 -1.34 -11.38 -7.61
C PRO A 93 -2.55 -12.31 -7.48
N GLU A 94 -2.36 -13.42 -6.77
CA GLU A 94 -3.43 -14.38 -6.51
C GLU A 94 -4.10 -14.08 -5.17
N LEU A 95 -5.42 -14.03 -5.17
CA LEU A 95 -6.19 -13.70 -3.97
C LEU A 95 -6.05 -14.80 -2.93
N ALA A 96 -5.44 -14.46 -1.79
CA ALA A 96 -5.32 -15.35 -0.65
C ALA A 96 -6.39 -15.05 0.42
N GLY A 97 -6.95 -16.12 0.98
CA GLY A 97 -7.94 -16.08 2.07
C GLY A 97 -9.40 -16.20 1.61
N GLU A 98 -10.31 -16.09 2.58
CA GLU A 98 -11.75 -16.16 2.34
C GLU A 98 -12.29 -14.88 1.69
N VAL A 99 -13.36 -15.02 0.91
CA VAL A 99 -13.94 -13.93 0.12
C VAL A 99 -15.41 -13.70 0.55
N PRO A 100 -15.84 -12.45 0.80
CA PRO A 100 -15.06 -11.21 0.79
C PRO A 100 -14.16 -11.06 2.00
N ARG A 101 -13.03 -10.38 1.81
CA ARG A 101 -12.19 -9.89 2.91
C ARG A 101 -12.72 -8.54 3.38
N VAL A 102 -13.17 -8.47 4.63
CA VAL A 102 -13.62 -7.22 5.25
C VAL A 102 -12.46 -6.61 6.03
N VAL A 103 -11.93 -5.51 5.49
CA VAL A 103 -10.73 -4.85 5.98
C VAL A 103 -11.10 -3.47 6.50
N VAL A 104 -10.93 -3.23 7.80
CA VAL A 104 -11.09 -1.89 8.38
C VAL A 104 -9.78 -1.11 8.28
N ILE A 105 -9.85 0.13 7.83
CA ILE A 105 -8.70 1.03 7.72
C ILE A 105 -8.83 2.06 8.83
N THR A 106 -7.94 1.98 9.81
CA THR A 106 -8.01 2.76 11.05
C THR A 106 -6.67 3.39 11.42
N SER A 107 -6.62 4.11 12.54
CA SER A 107 -5.46 4.86 13.03
C SER A 107 -5.64 5.24 14.49
N GLY A 108 -4.55 5.41 15.22
CA GLY A 108 -4.56 6.06 16.54
C GLY A 108 -5.03 7.52 16.51
N LYS A 109 -4.72 8.24 15.43
CA LYS A 109 -4.82 9.71 15.39
C LYS A 109 -5.52 10.24 14.14
N GLY A 110 -6.23 11.35 14.27
CA GLY A 110 -6.80 12.08 13.13
C GLY A 110 -5.72 12.64 12.20
N GLY A 111 -6.03 12.73 10.90
CA GLY A 111 -5.15 13.40 9.92
C GLY A 111 -3.93 12.59 9.42
N VAL A 112 -3.76 11.33 9.83
CA VAL A 112 -2.64 10.47 9.38
C VAL A 112 -2.79 9.95 7.95
N GLY A 113 -3.95 10.13 7.30
CA GLY A 113 -4.20 9.72 5.91
C GLY A 113 -5.01 8.43 5.71
N LYS A 114 -5.87 8.04 6.66
CA LYS A 114 -6.78 6.88 6.54
C LYS A 114 -7.60 6.90 5.24
N THR A 115 -8.46 7.90 5.07
CA THR A 115 -9.35 8.03 3.90
C THR A 115 -8.58 8.08 2.59
N THR A 116 -7.44 8.77 2.56
CA THR A 116 -6.55 8.79 1.39
C THR A 116 -6.02 7.40 1.07
N THR A 117 -5.62 6.64 2.09
CA THR A 117 -5.18 5.25 1.95
C THR A 117 -6.33 4.38 1.46
N THR A 118 -7.53 4.51 2.04
CA THR A 118 -8.74 3.77 1.63
C THR A 118 -9.10 3.98 0.17
N ALA A 119 -9.18 5.23 -0.28
CA ALA A 119 -9.50 5.59 -1.65
C ALA A 119 -8.49 5.00 -2.65
N ASN A 120 -7.21 5.21 -2.40
CA ASN A 120 -6.16 4.79 -3.32
C ASN A 120 -5.94 3.28 -3.31
N LEU A 121 -5.97 2.63 -2.14
CA LEU A 121 -5.87 1.19 -2.03
C LEU A 121 -7.04 0.50 -2.74
N GLY A 122 -8.26 0.99 -2.53
CA GLY A 122 -9.45 0.48 -3.22
C GLY A 122 -9.34 0.61 -4.74
N MET A 123 -8.82 1.74 -5.23
CA MET A 123 -8.56 1.95 -6.66
C MET A 123 -7.46 1.03 -7.21
N CYS A 124 -6.38 0.79 -6.45
CA CYS A 124 -5.36 -0.18 -6.84
C CYS A 124 -5.94 -1.59 -6.97
N LEU A 125 -6.72 -2.03 -5.99
CA LEU A 125 -7.40 -3.33 -6.01
C LEU A 125 -8.37 -3.44 -7.20
N ALA A 126 -9.12 -2.37 -7.50
CA ALA A 126 -10.02 -2.33 -8.65
C ALA A 126 -9.25 -2.39 -9.98
N ARG A 127 -8.08 -1.74 -10.08
CA ARG A 127 -7.17 -1.83 -11.25
C ARG A 127 -6.57 -3.22 -11.42
N LEU A 128 -6.45 -4.00 -10.34
CA LEU A 128 -6.10 -5.42 -10.37
C LEU A 128 -7.30 -6.32 -10.75
N ASN A 129 -8.43 -5.72 -11.12
CA ASN A 129 -9.68 -6.38 -11.53
C ASN A 129 -10.43 -7.10 -10.40
N PHE A 130 -10.17 -6.72 -9.14
CA PHE A 130 -10.98 -7.16 -8.01
C PHE A 130 -12.22 -6.28 -7.86
N LYS A 131 -13.37 -6.89 -7.55
CA LYS A 131 -14.58 -6.19 -7.11
C LYS A 131 -14.36 -5.64 -5.70
N VAL A 132 -14.44 -4.33 -5.52
CA VAL A 132 -14.19 -3.65 -4.24
C VAL A 132 -15.39 -2.79 -3.88
N VAL A 133 -15.83 -2.90 -2.62
CA VAL A 133 -16.78 -1.95 -2.03
C VAL A 133 -16.05 -1.20 -0.93
N ALA A 134 -16.00 0.13 -1.02
CA ALA A 134 -15.52 0.97 0.07
C ALA A 134 -16.72 1.55 0.83
N ILE A 135 -16.71 1.44 2.16
CA ILE A 135 -17.72 1.98 3.05
C ILE A 135 -17.11 3.17 3.78
N ASP A 136 -17.67 4.36 3.59
CA ASP A 136 -17.31 5.55 4.36
C ASP A 136 -18.08 5.55 5.68
N ALA A 137 -17.39 5.15 6.76
CA ALA A 137 -17.94 5.12 8.11
C ALA A 137 -17.64 6.39 8.92
N ASP A 138 -16.97 7.39 8.32
CA ASP A 138 -16.75 8.68 8.96
C ASP A 138 -17.97 9.60 8.77
N VAL A 139 -18.90 9.48 9.71
CA VAL A 139 -20.14 10.29 9.75
C VAL A 139 -19.85 11.80 9.93
N GLY A 140 -18.69 12.17 10.45
CA GLY A 140 -18.37 13.55 10.78
C GLY A 140 -17.95 14.40 9.59
N LEU A 141 -17.04 13.86 8.75
CA LEU A 141 -16.34 14.67 7.75
C LEU A 141 -16.41 14.14 6.31
N ARG A 142 -17.10 13.02 6.05
CA ARG A 142 -17.41 12.46 4.72
C ARG A 142 -16.41 12.88 3.63
N ASN A 143 -15.22 12.31 3.71
CA ASN A 143 -14.10 12.70 2.87
C ASN A 143 -13.86 11.72 1.72
N LEU A 144 -14.43 10.51 1.77
CA LEU A 144 -14.11 9.45 0.82
C LEU A 144 -14.73 9.71 -0.55
N ASP A 145 -15.98 10.16 -0.59
CA ASP A 145 -16.66 10.56 -1.83
C ASP A 145 -15.96 11.75 -2.51
N LEU A 146 -15.52 12.75 -1.73
CA LEU A 146 -14.76 13.90 -2.22
C LEU A 146 -13.42 13.46 -2.83
N LEU A 147 -12.67 12.59 -2.16
CA LEU A 147 -11.41 12.03 -2.68
C LEU A 147 -11.58 11.27 -4.00
N LEU A 148 -12.76 10.68 -4.20
CA LEU A 148 -13.12 9.92 -5.39
C LEU A 148 -13.80 10.75 -6.50
N GLY A 149 -14.18 12.01 -6.20
CA GLY A 149 -14.93 12.88 -7.12
C GLY A 149 -16.37 12.39 -7.35
N LEU A 150 -16.97 11.77 -6.32
CA LEU A 150 -18.29 11.14 -6.36
C LEU A 150 -19.33 11.87 -5.51
N GLU A 151 -18.98 12.99 -4.88
CA GLU A 151 -19.82 13.72 -3.94
C GLU A 151 -21.18 14.11 -4.53
N ASN A 152 -21.21 14.50 -5.81
CA ASN A 152 -22.42 14.92 -6.52
C ASN A 152 -23.31 13.75 -6.98
N ARG A 153 -22.91 12.49 -6.72
CA ARG A 153 -23.64 11.29 -7.14
C ARG A 153 -24.38 10.61 -6.00
N VAL A 154 -24.30 11.14 -4.79
CA VAL A 154 -24.78 10.45 -3.60
C VAL A 154 -26.19 10.89 -3.26
N ASN A 155 -27.14 10.12 -3.78
CA ASN A 155 -28.57 10.35 -3.59
C ASN A 155 -29.11 9.64 -2.34
N TYR A 156 -28.66 8.40 -2.12
CA TYR A 156 -29.01 7.55 -0.99
C TYR A 156 -27.76 7.11 -0.25
N THR A 157 -27.87 6.89 1.06
CA THR A 157 -26.83 6.38 1.94
C THR A 157 -27.30 5.08 2.58
N ALA A 158 -26.43 4.45 3.37
CA ALA A 158 -26.78 3.24 4.09
C ALA A 158 -27.96 3.43 5.06
N MET A 159 -28.22 4.66 5.52
CA MET A 159 -29.36 4.96 6.37
C MET A 159 -30.70 4.78 5.65
N GLU A 160 -30.85 5.29 4.43
CA GLU A 160 -32.08 5.09 3.65
C GLU A 160 -32.31 3.61 3.31
N VAL A 161 -31.24 2.82 3.18
CA VAL A 161 -31.35 1.36 3.01
C VAL A 161 -31.90 0.71 4.28
N LEU A 162 -31.36 1.07 5.45
CA LEU A 162 -31.78 0.50 6.74
C LEU A 162 -33.21 0.90 7.13
N ASN A 163 -33.67 2.07 6.70
CA ASN A 163 -35.05 2.52 6.89
C ASN A 163 -36.03 1.87 5.91
N GLY A 164 -35.55 1.11 4.92
CA GLY A 164 -36.39 0.51 3.87
C GLY A 164 -36.87 1.48 2.81
N GLU A 165 -36.26 2.67 2.71
CA GLU A 165 -36.62 3.71 1.75
C GLU A 165 -36.02 3.45 0.35
N CYS A 166 -34.90 2.72 0.28
CA CYS A 166 -34.28 2.32 -0.97
C CYS A 166 -33.61 0.94 -0.88
N ARG A 167 -33.31 0.35 -2.04
CA ARG A 167 -32.50 -0.86 -2.13
C ARG A 167 -31.02 -0.55 -1.93
N LEU A 168 -30.26 -1.52 -1.41
CA LEU A 168 -28.81 -1.43 -1.26
C LEU A 168 -28.10 -1.01 -2.57
N ASP A 169 -28.50 -1.58 -3.71
CA ASP A 169 -27.89 -1.25 -5.00
C ASP A 169 -28.14 0.20 -5.46
N GLN A 170 -29.19 0.86 -4.95
CA GLN A 170 -29.46 2.28 -5.24
C GLN A 170 -28.59 3.21 -4.39
N ALA A 171 -28.13 2.76 -3.23
CA ALA A 171 -27.22 3.50 -2.35
C ALA A 171 -25.74 3.32 -2.73
N LEU A 172 -25.42 2.30 -3.53
CA LEU A 172 -24.06 2.07 -4.02
C LEU A 172 -23.73 3.00 -5.18
N ILE A 173 -22.71 3.81 -4.98
CA ILE A 173 -22.24 4.79 -5.97
C ILE A 173 -21.15 4.15 -6.81
N ARG A 174 -21.32 4.22 -8.12
CA ARG A 174 -20.39 3.69 -9.12
C ARG A 174 -19.75 4.83 -9.90
N ASP A 175 -18.45 4.74 -10.11
CA ASP A 175 -17.77 5.56 -11.12
C ASP A 175 -17.80 4.83 -12.46
N LYS A 176 -18.24 5.52 -13.53
CA LYS A 176 -18.23 4.96 -14.90
C LYS A 176 -16.83 4.58 -15.37
N ARG A 177 -15.80 5.23 -14.83
CA ARG A 177 -14.39 4.97 -15.15
C ARG A 177 -13.90 3.65 -14.54
N TRP A 178 -14.51 3.20 -13.43
CA TRP A 178 -14.04 2.08 -12.62
C TRP A 178 -15.22 1.19 -12.19
N THR A 179 -15.65 0.31 -13.09
CA THR A 179 -16.84 -0.53 -12.87
C THR A 179 -16.72 -1.53 -11.73
N ASN A 180 -15.49 -1.84 -11.31
CA ASN A 180 -15.19 -2.79 -10.24
C ASN A 180 -15.06 -2.14 -8.86
N PHE A 181 -15.29 -0.83 -8.75
CA PHE A 181 -15.22 -0.10 -7.49
C PHE A 181 -16.58 0.55 -7.19
N GLU A 182 -17.12 0.25 -6.01
CA GLU A 182 -18.36 0.83 -5.50
C GLU A 182 -18.11 1.54 -4.17
N LEU A 183 -18.78 2.66 -3.95
CA LEU A 183 -18.75 3.41 -2.70
C LEU A 183 -20.12 3.31 -2.01
N LEU A 184 -20.12 3.05 -0.70
CA LEU A 184 -21.28 3.17 0.17
C LEU A 184 -20.99 4.21 1.24
N CYS A 185 -21.75 5.30 1.28
CA CYS A 185 -21.66 6.26 2.38
C CYS A 185 -22.64 5.85 3.49
N ILE A 186 -22.23 5.91 4.76
CA ILE A 186 -23.15 5.61 5.86
C ILE A 186 -24.19 6.73 6.02
N ASN A 187 -23.75 8.00 6.07
CA ASN A 187 -24.63 9.12 6.34
C ASN A 187 -24.43 10.31 5.38
N LYS A 188 -25.40 11.22 5.36
CA LYS A 188 -25.30 12.52 4.67
C LYS A 188 -24.42 13.48 5.49
N PRO A 189 -23.67 14.40 4.84
CA PRO A 189 -22.86 15.38 5.55
C PRO A 189 -23.69 16.19 6.55
N ARG A 190 -23.12 16.49 7.71
CA ARG A 190 -23.72 17.34 8.77
C ARG A 190 -24.95 16.76 9.50
N TYR A 191 -25.34 15.52 9.22
CA TYR A 191 -26.31 14.79 10.03
C TYR A 191 -25.60 14.07 11.18
N LYS A 192 -26.12 14.18 12.40
CA LYS A 192 -25.64 13.34 13.52
C LYS A 192 -25.93 11.87 13.19
N MET A 193 -25.06 10.96 13.65
CA MET A 193 -25.33 9.54 13.54
C MET A 193 -26.69 9.23 14.20
N PRO A 194 -27.64 8.61 13.48
CA PRO A 194 -28.96 8.35 14.03
C PRO A 194 -28.87 7.44 15.27
N LEU A 195 -29.72 7.71 16.26
CA LEU A 195 -29.90 6.82 17.41
C LEU A 195 -30.24 5.42 16.92
N GLY A 196 -29.38 4.44 17.23
CA GLY A 196 -29.57 3.04 16.85
C GLY A 196 -28.73 2.55 15.68
N PHE A 197 -28.01 3.42 14.95
CA PHE A 197 -26.94 2.95 14.05
C PHE A 197 -25.74 2.50 14.88
N GLY A 198 -25.33 1.25 14.72
CA GLY A 198 -24.23 0.66 15.47
C GLY A 198 -23.69 -0.59 14.76
N GLY A 199 -22.77 -1.30 15.42
CA GLY A 199 -22.06 -2.44 14.83
C GLY A 199 -22.97 -3.46 14.14
N LYS A 200 -24.10 -3.83 14.75
CA LYS A 200 -25.07 -4.78 14.17
C LYS A 200 -25.64 -4.33 12.82
N ALA A 201 -25.92 -3.04 12.67
CA ALA A 201 -26.44 -2.48 11.42
C ALA A 201 -25.37 -2.53 10.33
N LEU A 202 -24.11 -2.22 10.66
CA LEU A 202 -23.00 -2.32 9.72
C LEU A 202 -22.69 -3.78 9.35
N THR A 203 -22.74 -4.71 10.31
CA THR A 203 -22.65 -6.16 10.04
C THR A 203 -23.74 -6.62 9.09
N TRP A 204 -24.99 -6.19 9.30
CA TRP A 204 -26.08 -6.52 8.40
C TRP A 204 -25.85 -5.98 6.98
N LEU A 205 -25.33 -4.75 6.85
CA LEU A 205 -24.97 -4.17 5.54
C LEU A 205 -23.86 -4.97 4.85
N VAL A 206 -22.82 -5.35 5.59
CA VAL A 206 -21.72 -6.19 5.08
C VAL A 206 -22.24 -7.56 4.63
N ASP A 207 -23.15 -8.17 5.39
CA ASP A 207 -23.77 -9.45 5.02
C ASP A 207 -24.76 -9.32 3.86
N ALA A 208 -25.44 -8.19 3.73
CA ALA A 208 -26.24 -7.88 2.55
C ALA A 208 -25.36 -7.73 1.31
N LEU A 209 -24.22 -7.03 1.41
CA LEU A 209 -23.24 -6.91 0.32
C LEU A 209 -22.70 -8.27 -0.14
N LYS A 210 -22.45 -9.20 0.79
CA LYS A 210 -22.03 -10.59 0.49
C LYS A 210 -23.07 -11.35 -0.34
N LYS A 211 -24.36 -11.13 -0.08
CA LYS A 211 -25.48 -11.90 -0.65
C LYS A 211 -26.08 -11.27 -1.92
N ARG A 212 -25.43 -10.26 -2.50
CA ARG A 212 -25.96 -9.53 -3.66
C ARG A 212 -26.07 -10.40 -4.91
N PRO A 213 -27.14 -10.23 -5.72
CA PRO A 213 -27.31 -10.95 -6.98
C PRO A 213 -26.19 -10.70 -8.00
N GLU A 214 -25.59 -9.50 -8.01
CA GLU A 214 -24.48 -9.10 -8.87
C GLU A 214 -23.15 -9.83 -8.53
N GLY A 215 -23.18 -10.65 -7.48
CA GLY A 215 -22.08 -11.45 -6.96
C GLY A 215 -21.35 -10.78 -5.80
N GLN A 216 -20.77 -11.61 -4.95
CA GLN A 216 -20.00 -11.14 -3.79
C GLN A 216 -18.80 -10.27 -4.21
N PRO A 217 -18.50 -9.19 -3.47
CA PRO A 217 -17.26 -8.44 -3.67
C PRO A 217 -16.06 -9.29 -3.24
N HIS A 218 -14.86 -8.92 -3.70
CA HIS A 218 -13.62 -9.54 -3.23
C HIS A 218 -13.12 -8.88 -1.95
N PHE A 219 -13.24 -7.55 -1.89
CA PHE A 219 -12.85 -6.73 -0.76
C PHE A 219 -13.98 -5.80 -0.34
N ILE A 220 -14.16 -5.67 0.98
CA ILE A 220 -14.97 -4.61 1.59
C ILE A 220 -14.01 -3.79 2.46
N LEU A 221 -13.72 -2.56 2.04
CA LEU A 221 -12.85 -1.64 2.78
C LEU A 221 -13.72 -0.72 3.63
N ILE A 222 -13.47 -0.63 4.93
CA ILE A 222 -14.22 0.25 5.83
C ILE A 222 -13.32 1.40 6.26
N ASP A 223 -13.64 2.63 5.83
CA ASP A 223 -12.92 3.82 6.28
C ASP A 223 -13.40 4.21 7.67
N CYS A 224 -12.56 3.97 8.68
CA CYS A 224 -12.90 4.22 10.08
C CYS A 224 -12.82 5.72 10.39
N PRO A 225 -13.72 6.28 11.22
CA PRO A 225 -13.60 7.65 11.72
C PRO A 225 -12.29 7.87 12.51
N ALA A 226 -11.95 9.13 12.78
CA ALA A 226 -10.85 9.45 13.66
C ALA A 226 -11.22 9.24 15.14
N GLY A 227 -10.28 8.69 15.92
CA GLY A 227 -10.46 8.47 17.36
C GLY A 227 -10.95 7.05 17.69
N ILE A 228 -11.28 6.85 18.97
CA ILE A 228 -11.68 5.55 19.56
C ILE A 228 -13.09 5.60 20.17
N ASP A 229 -13.99 6.36 19.54
CA ASP A 229 -15.34 6.58 20.02
C ASP A 229 -16.32 5.46 19.59
N ALA A 230 -17.62 5.68 19.78
CA ALA A 230 -18.66 4.73 19.38
C ALA A 230 -18.68 4.47 17.85
N GLY A 231 -18.24 5.43 17.04
CA GLY A 231 -18.10 5.27 15.59
C GLY A 231 -16.96 4.30 15.25
N PHE A 232 -15.84 4.37 15.97
CA PHE A 232 -14.75 3.40 15.84
C PHE A 232 -15.22 1.97 16.11
N ILE A 233 -15.90 1.73 17.24
CA ILE A 233 -16.42 0.38 17.59
C ILE A 233 -17.38 -0.14 16.51
N THR A 234 -18.26 0.73 16.02
CA THR A 234 -19.19 0.38 14.95
C THR A 234 -18.48 -0.05 13.67
N ALA A 235 -17.42 0.67 13.29
CA ALA A 235 -16.65 0.40 12.07
C ALA A 235 -15.83 -0.89 12.12
N ILE A 236 -15.31 -1.27 13.30
CA ILE A 236 -14.49 -2.48 13.46
C ILE A 236 -15.34 -3.75 13.59
N THR A 237 -16.56 -3.65 14.13
CA THR A 237 -17.44 -4.81 14.43
C THR A 237 -17.57 -5.84 13.30
N PRO A 238 -17.73 -5.47 12.01
CA PRO A 238 -17.87 -6.46 10.93
C PRO A 238 -16.54 -6.92 10.32
N ALA A 239 -15.40 -6.35 10.72
CA ALA A 239 -14.10 -6.58 10.09
C ALA A 239 -13.40 -7.85 10.62
N GLN A 240 -12.63 -8.50 9.76
CA GLN A 240 -11.75 -9.62 10.15
C GLN A 240 -10.27 -9.23 10.09
N GLU A 241 -9.96 -8.19 9.33
CA GLU A 241 -8.61 -7.70 9.10
C GLU A 241 -8.59 -6.19 9.36
N ALA A 242 -7.46 -5.67 9.86
CA ALA A 242 -7.26 -4.24 10.06
C ALA A 242 -5.97 -3.76 9.39
N ILE A 243 -6.06 -2.57 8.80
CA ILE A 243 -4.91 -1.79 8.35
C ILE A 243 -4.80 -0.57 9.26
N LEU A 244 -3.75 -0.55 10.08
CA LEU A 244 -3.43 0.55 10.98
C LEU A 244 -2.51 1.56 10.28
N VAL A 245 -3.04 2.72 9.93
CA VAL A 245 -2.27 3.82 9.33
C VAL A 245 -1.68 4.68 10.45
N THR A 246 -0.36 4.89 10.41
CA THR A 246 0.36 5.74 11.36
C THR A 246 1.39 6.62 10.64
N THR A 247 1.89 7.64 11.31
CA THR A 247 3.04 8.45 10.88
C THR A 247 4.25 8.13 11.77
N PRO A 248 5.49 8.38 11.30
CA PRO A 248 6.72 8.14 12.08
C PRO A 248 6.93 9.19 13.21
N ASP A 249 5.86 9.51 13.93
CA ASP A 249 5.82 10.45 15.04
C ASP A 249 5.44 9.70 16.34
N ILE A 250 6.17 9.95 17.43
CA ILE A 250 5.97 9.27 18.73
C ILE A 250 4.51 9.37 19.22
N THR A 251 3.87 10.53 19.02
CA THR A 251 2.48 10.73 19.45
C THR A 251 1.51 9.84 18.67
N SER A 252 1.69 9.71 17.36
CA SER A 252 0.87 8.86 16.50
C SER A 252 1.05 7.38 16.88
N LEU A 253 2.27 6.97 17.23
CA LEU A 253 2.56 5.59 17.64
C LEU A 253 1.89 5.21 18.95
N ARG A 254 1.92 6.09 19.96
CA ARG A 254 1.25 5.82 21.25
C ARG A 254 -0.25 5.63 21.09
N ASP A 255 -0.88 6.41 20.22
CA ASP A 255 -2.31 6.24 19.96
C ASP A 255 -2.57 4.99 19.11
N ALA A 256 -1.67 4.67 18.17
CA ALA A 256 -1.75 3.47 17.34
C ALA A 256 -1.63 2.17 18.17
N ASP A 257 -0.74 2.15 19.18
CA ASP A 257 -0.60 1.04 20.13
C ASP A 257 -1.90 0.77 20.90
N ARG A 258 -2.55 1.82 21.41
CA ARG A 258 -3.86 1.71 22.07
C ARG A 258 -4.93 1.14 21.14
N VAL A 259 -4.99 1.63 19.90
CA VAL A 259 -5.94 1.14 18.89
C VAL A 259 -5.67 -0.34 18.56
N THR A 260 -4.41 -0.75 18.52
CA THR A 260 -4.03 -2.15 18.31
C THR A 260 -4.61 -3.04 19.40
N GLY A 261 -4.44 -2.67 20.68
CA GLY A 261 -5.05 -3.41 21.79
C GLY A 261 -6.57 -3.47 21.73
N LEU A 262 -7.24 -2.41 21.27
CA LEU A 262 -8.70 -2.41 21.07
C LEU A 262 -9.15 -3.35 19.94
N LEU A 263 -8.42 -3.37 18.83
CA LEU A 263 -8.70 -4.28 17.70
C LEU A 263 -8.54 -5.75 18.12
N GLU A 264 -7.48 -6.06 18.88
CA GLU A 264 -7.24 -7.41 19.40
C GLU A 264 -8.34 -7.86 20.37
N CYS A 265 -8.79 -6.96 21.26
CA CYS A 265 -9.92 -7.20 22.16
C CYS A 265 -11.23 -7.49 21.42
N ASP A 266 -11.45 -6.89 20.26
CA ASP A 266 -12.63 -7.14 19.41
C ASP A 266 -12.47 -8.41 18.54
N GLY A 267 -11.35 -9.13 18.68
CA GLY A 267 -11.09 -10.40 18.01
C GLY A 267 -10.44 -10.27 16.62
N ILE A 268 -10.05 -9.07 16.21
CA ILE A 268 -9.35 -8.82 14.94
C ILE A 268 -7.87 -9.17 15.14
N LYS A 269 -7.44 -10.31 14.60
CA LYS A 269 -6.05 -10.81 14.76
C LYS A 269 -5.12 -10.46 13.60
N ASP A 270 -5.66 -10.32 12.39
CA ASP A 270 -4.86 -9.93 11.22
C ASP A 270 -4.79 -8.40 11.13
N ILE A 271 -3.91 -7.83 11.95
CA ILE A 271 -3.62 -6.40 11.98
C ILE A 271 -2.29 -6.17 11.26
N LYS A 272 -2.30 -5.37 10.19
CA LYS A 272 -1.09 -4.92 9.51
C LYS A 272 -0.98 -3.41 9.61
N MET A 273 0.24 -2.87 9.62
CA MET A 273 0.47 -1.43 9.71
C MET A 273 0.96 -0.81 8.40
N VAL A 274 0.67 0.47 8.22
CA VAL A 274 1.17 1.31 7.12
C VAL A 274 1.82 2.53 7.74
N VAL A 275 3.09 2.75 7.43
CA VAL A 275 3.79 3.98 7.83
C VAL A 275 3.66 5.00 6.71
N ASN A 276 2.83 6.01 6.95
CA ASN A 276 2.55 7.08 6.00
C ASN A 276 3.42 8.32 6.27
N ARG A 277 3.52 9.21 5.28
CA ARG A 277 4.24 10.50 5.36
C ARG A 277 5.72 10.37 5.68
N VAL A 278 6.36 9.31 5.20
CA VAL A 278 7.77 9.05 5.48
C VAL A 278 8.67 10.02 4.72
N ARG A 279 9.58 10.68 5.45
CA ARG A 279 10.56 11.61 4.92
C ARG A 279 11.97 11.11 5.17
N SER A 280 12.60 10.55 4.13
CA SER A 280 13.93 9.93 4.25
C SER A 280 15.04 10.92 4.61
N ASP A 281 14.89 12.20 4.28
CA ASP A 281 15.78 13.29 4.69
C ASP A 281 15.74 13.51 6.20
N MET A 282 14.55 13.54 6.80
CA MET A 282 14.39 13.72 8.25
C MET A 282 14.82 12.50 9.05
N ILE A 283 14.59 11.29 8.53
CA ILE A 283 15.08 10.06 9.17
C ILE A 283 16.62 10.05 9.22
N LYS A 284 17.29 10.50 8.15
CA LYS A 284 18.76 10.60 8.13
C LYS A 284 19.30 11.69 9.06
N GLY A 285 18.51 12.73 9.29
CA GLY A 285 18.83 13.78 10.23
C GLY A 285 18.54 13.42 11.69
N GLU A 286 18.03 12.22 11.97
CA GLU A 286 17.55 11.78 13.30
C GLU A 286 16.40 12.62 13.87
N ASP A 287 15.82 13.50 13.06
CA ASP A 287 14.64 14.32 13.39
C ASP A 287 13.32 13.55 13.26
N MET A 288 13.36 12.36 12.67
CA MET A 288 12.19 11.49 12.44
C MET A 288 12.56 10.04 12.72
N MET A 289 11.62 9.32 13.34
CA MET A 289 11.80 7.92 13.67
C MET A 289 11.93 7.06 12.41
N SER A 290 12.80 6.05 12.43
CA SER A 290 12.93 5.15 11.30
C SER A 290 11.73 4.21 11.19
N VAL A 291 11.47 3.69 9.99
CA VAL A 291 10.40 2.70 9.77
C VAL A 291 10.64 1.43 10.57
N LEU A 292 11.91 1.06 10.81
CA LEU A 292 12.25 -0.11 11.60
C LEU A 292 11.85 0.07 13.06
N ASP A 293 12.20 1.22 13.65
CA ASP A 293 11.85 1.50 15.06
C ASP A 293 10.33 1.54 15.23
N VAL A 294 9.60 2.12 14.26
CA VAL A 294 8.13 2.09 14.24
C VAL A 294 7.60 0.65 14.24
N GLN A 295 8.20 -0.22 13.43
CA GLN A 295 7.83 -1.63 13.34
C GLN A 295 8.11 -2.38 14.64
N GLU A 296 9.26 -2.14 15.26
CA GLU A 296 9.63 -2.78 16.54
C GLU A 296 8.73 -2.29 17.69
N MET A 297 8.40 -1.00 17.72
CA MET A 297 7.54 -0.44 18.77
C MET A 297 6.11 -0.95 18.72
N LEU A 298 5.51 -1.06 17.52
CA LEU A 298 4.13 -1.55 17.38
C LEU A 298 4.04 -3.07 17.35
N GLY A 299 5.13 -3.78 17.00
CA GLY A 299 5.13 -5.24 16.88
C GLY A 299 4.25 -5.79 15.75
N LEU A 300 3.80 -4.93 14.82
CA LEU A 300 2.87 -5.30 13.76
C LEU A 300 3.58 -5.60 12.42
N PRO A 301 3.06 -6.54 11.61
CA PRO A 301 3.50 -6.73 10.23
C PRO A 301 3.36 -5.45 9.40
N LEU A 302 4.42 -5.08 8.69
CA LEU A 302 4.44 -3.89 7.83
C LEU A 302 3.82 -4.20 6.46
N LEU A 303 2.70 -3.57 6.11
CA LEU A 303 2.05 -3.74 4.80
C LEU A 303 2.62 -2.80 3.73
N GLY A 304 2.93 -1.56 4.12
CA GLY A 304 3.32 -0.49 3.19
C GLY A 304 4.06 0.65 3.88
N VAL A 305 4.93 1.32 3.12
CA VAL A 305 5.59 2.57 3.52
C VAL A 305 5.29 3.60 2.45
N ILE A 306 4.55 4.65 2.81
CA ILE A 306 4.13 5.69 1.87
C ILE A 306 4.98 6.94 2.14
N PRO A 307 5.79 7.39 1.16
CA PRO A 307 6.57 8.61 1.31
C PRO A 307 5.65 9.84 1.34
N GLU A 308 6.10 10.91 2.01
CA GLU A 308 5.44 12.21 1.92
C GLU A 308 5.42 12.70 0.46
N ASP A 309 4.25 13.09 -0.02
CA ASP A 309 4.05 13.51 -1.41
C ASP A 309 3.04 14.67 -1.48
N SER A 310 3.50 15.84 -1.91
CA SER A 310 2.68 17.03 -2.10
C SER A 310 1.55 16.85 -3.13
N GLU A 311 1.68 15.87 -4.03
CA GLU A 311 0.65 15.55 -5.02
C GLU A 311 -0.60 14.93 -4.40
N VAL A 312 -0.50 14.39 -3.17
CA VAL A 312 -1.66 13.90 -2.43
C VAL A 312 -2.70 15.02 -2.27
N ILE A 313 -2.28 16.21 -1.84
CA ILE A 313 -3.18 17.35 -1.65
C ILE A 313 -3.85 17.76 -2.96
N LYS A 314 -3.08 17.79 -4.06
CA LYS A 314 -3.61 18.12 -5.40
C LYS A 314 -4.60 17.07 -5.89
N SER A 315 -4.34 15.79 -5.61
CA SER A 315 -5.22 14.67 -5.98
C SER A 315 -6.55 14.74 -5.25
N THR A 316 -6.52 15.04 -3.94
CA THR A 316 -7.71 15.24 -3.11
C THR A 316 -8.57 16.38 -3.61
N ASN A 317 -7.98 17.56 -3.83
CA ASN A 317 -8.73 18.74 -4.26
C ASN A 317 -9.37 18.59 -5.65
N ARG A 318 -8.88 17.66 -6.46
CA ARG A 318 -9.42 17.36 -7.80
C ARG A 318 -10.46 16.24 -7.79
N GLY A 319 -10.65 15.53 -6.67
CA GLY A 319 -11.45 14.31 -6.61
C GLY A 319 -10.92 13.24 -7.58
N TYR A 320 -9.59 13.13 -7.70
CA TYR A 320 -8.95 12.17 -8.58
C TYR A 320 -7.84 11.44 -7.84
N PRO A 321 -8.04 10.16 -7.46
CA PRO A 321 -7.08 9.40 -6.67
C PRO A 321 -5.65 9.43 -7.24
N LEU A 322 -4.67 9.63 -6.36
CA LEU A 322 -3.24 9.74 -6.68
C LEU A 322 -2.73 8.58 -7.55
N VAL A 323 -3.17 7.36 -7.27
CA VAL A 323 -2.75 6.13 -7.99
C VAL A 323 -3.18 6.09 -9.45
N LEU A 324 -4.07 6.99 -9.89
CA LEU A 324 -4.51 7.10 -11.27
C LEU A 324 -3.68 8.11 -12.07
N LYS A 325 -2.80 8.86 -11.41
CA LYS A 325 -1.97 9.87 -12.05
C LYS A 325 -0.94 9.24 -12.99
N ASN A 326 -0.75 9.86 -14.16
CA ASN A 326 0.29 9.52 -15.12
C ASN A 326 1.16 10.76 -15.43
N PRO A 327 2.49 10.72 -15.26
CA PRO A 327 3.30 9.61 -14.74
C PRO A 327 3.00 9.29 -13.26
N PRO A 328 3.20 8.03 -12.82
CA PRO A 328 2.95 7.63 -11.44
C PRO A 328 3.92 8.31 -10.47
N THR A 329 3.45 8.62 -9.26
CA THR A 329 4.30 9.15 -8.19
C THR A 329 4.88 8.05 -7.32
N LEU A 330 5.91 8.36 -6.51
CA LEU A 330 6.48 7.38 -5.57
C LEU A 330 5.45 6.89 -4.55
N ALA A 331 4.60 7.78 -4.05
CA ALA A 331 3.50 7.39 -3.15
C ALA A 331 2.45 6.54 -3.87
N GLY A 332 2.13 6.85 -5.14
CA GLY A 332 1.25 6.02 -5.96
C GLY A 332 1.80 4.59 -6.16
N LEU A 333 3.09 4.47 -6.49
CA LEU A 333 3.75 3.16 -6.63
C LEU A 333 3.80 2.39 -5.31
N ALA A 334 4.04 3.06 -4.18
CA ALA A 334 4.01 2.44 -2.86
C ALA A 334 2.61 1.87 -2.53
N LEU A 335 1.55 2.61 -2.85
CA LEU A 335 0.16 2.17 -2.70
C LEU A 335 -0.20 0.99 -3.62
N GLU A 336 0.31 0.99 -4.86
CA GLU A 336 0.17 -0.17 -5.76
C GLU A 336 0.83 -1.41 -5.15
N GLN A 337 2.08 -1.31 -4.68
CA GLN A 337 2.75 -2.45 -4.05
C GLN A 337 2.05 -2.93 -2.76
N MET A 338 1.50 -2.00 -1.99
CA MET A 338 0.70 -2.29 -0.79
C MET A 338 -0.54 -3.12 -1.15
N ALA A 339 -1.21 -2.80 -2.26
CA ALA A 339 -2.36 -3.56 -2.74
C ALA A 339 -1.99 -5.00 -3.13
N TRP A 340 -0.85 -5.21 -3.79
CA TRP A 340 -0.37 -6.55 -4.14
C TRP A 340 -0.15 -7.41 -2.90
N ARG A 341 0.53 -6.86 -1.88
CA ARG A 341 0.77 -7.57 -0.62
C ARG A 341 -0.52 -7.85 0.13
N LEU A 342 -1.47 -6.91 0.11
CA LEU A 342 -2.77 -7.14 0.71
C LEU A 342 -3.45 -8.34 0.06
N VAL A 343 -3.47 -8.41 -1.28
CA VAL A 343 -4.07 -9.51 -2.04
C VAL A 343 -3.47 -10.87 -1.68
N GLU A 344 -2.14 -10.96 -1.63
CA GLU A 344 -1.42 -12.21 -1.35
C GLU A 344 -1.27 -12.55 0.15
N LYS A 345 -1.83 -11.71 1.05
CA LYS A 345 -1.62 -11.78 2.50
C LYS A 345 -0.13 -11.77 2.91
N ASP A 346 0.68 -11.02 2.18
CA ASP A 346 2.11 -10.86 2.41
C ASP A 346 2.43 -9.65 3.34
N SER A 347 3.65 -9.59 3.86
CA SER A 347 4.16 -8.49 4.69
C SER A 347 5.63 -8.15 4.38
N MET A 348 5.99 -6.88 4.55
CA MET A 348 7.36 -6.40 4.45
C MET A 348 8.11 -6.60 5.77
N LYS A 349 9.42 -6.77 5.65
CA LYS A 349 10.36 -6.57 6.75
C LYS A 349 11.17 -5.30 6.48
N ALA A 350 11.11 -4.34 7.39
CA ALA A 350 12.08 -3.25 7.36
C ALA A 350 13.47 -3.83 7.65
N VAL A 351 14.47 -3.43 6.86
CA VAL A 351 15.86 -3.89 7.05
C VAL A 351 16.80 -2.69 7.06
N MET A 352 17.73 -2.70 8.01
CA MET A 352 18.86 -1.77 8.03
C MET A 352 19.84 -2.15 6.93
N ILE A 353 20.14 -1.21 6.02
CA ILE A 353 21.26 -1.36 5.09
C ILE A 353 22.37 -0.41 5.54
N GLU A 354 23.44 -1.01 6.06
CA GLU A 354 24.72 -0.33 6.19
C GLU A 354 25.32 -0.15 4.79
N GLU A 355 25.54 1.10 4.39
CA GLU A 355 26.27 1.37 3.16
C GLU A 355 27.75 1.14 3.42
N ALA A 356 28.37 0.19 2.70
CA ALA A 356 29.80 0.16 2.59
C ALA A 356 30.29 1.51 2.03
N PRO A 357 31.35 2.11 2.59
CA PRO A 357 31.86 3.38 2.10
C PRO A 357 32.17 3.25 0.60
N PRO A 358 31.87 4.28 -0.22
CA PRO A 358 32.17 4.24 -1.64
C PRO A 358 33.65 3.94 -1.80
N LYS A 359 33.99 2.85 -2.49
CA LYS A 359 35.38 2.53 -2.83
C LYS A 359 35.94 3.72 -3.60
N ARG A 360 36.78 4.53 -2.94
CA ARG A 360 37.58 5.55 -3.63
C ARG A 360 38.31 4.84 -4.76
N GLY A 361 38.03 5.25 -5.99
CA GLY A 361 38.72 4.72 -7.16
C GLY A 361 40.22 4.92 -6.99
N PHE A 362 40.99 3.86 -7.26
CA PHE A 362 42.45 3.77 -7.10
C PHE A 362 43.25 4.76 -7.98
N LEU A 363 42.59 5.69 -8.66
CA LEU A 363 43.17 6.63 -9.63
C LEU A 363 43.15 8.10 -9.19
N GLN A 364 42.61 8.43 -8.00
CA GLN A 364 42.57 9.82 -7.52
C GLN A 364 43.83 10.23 -6.71
N GLY A 365 44.86 9.38 -6.67
CA GLY A 365 46.14 9.65 -5.98
C GLY A 365 47.32 10.02 -6.88
N LEU A 366 47.15 10.07 -8.21
CA LEU A 366 48.27 10.21 -9.17
C LEU A 366 48.21 11.46 -10.07
N MET A 367 47.25 12.36 -9.85
CA MET A 367 47.15 13.66 -10.56
C MET A 367 46.99 14.83 -9.59
N GLY A 368 47.91 14.93 -8.63
CA GLY A 368 47.98 16.02 -7.66
C GLY A 368 49.41 16.27 -7.22
N GLY A 369 50.30 16.53 -8.18
CA GLY A 369 51.71 16.80 -7.93
C GLY A 369 52.40 17.30 -9.19
N LYS A 370 52.28 18.59 -9.47
CA LYS A 370 53.31 19.48 -10.03
C LYS A 370 52.83 20.92 -9.99
#